data_AF-A0A8W8MLS3-F1
#
_entry.id   AF-A0A8W8MLS3-F1
#
_cell.length_a   1.000
_cell.length_b   1.000
_cell.length_c   1.000
_cell.angle_alpha   90.00
_cell.angle_beta   90.00
_cell.angle_gamma   90.00
#
_symmetry.space_group_name_H-M   'P 1'
#
loop_
_entity.id
_entity.type
_entity.pdbx_description
1 polymer ?
#
loop_
_entity_poly.entity_id
_entity_poly.type
_entity_poly.pdbx_seq_one_letter_code
_entity_poly.pdbx_strand_id
1 'polypeptide(L)'
;MHERKETLKVAKEEDLIMEKDIVTKTGRTTGKTNGCLMDDSLTVKVDRSFLSRGYFAFFNCYAIEDIPDDQPFFRGGDSGSGVYVMENGKPSKPLGIAFAYLDSLTAVCNIGMIVDKLDLQIVRYLENKDSLKTFDELKISDEKTEENSQEPMDES
;
A
#
# COMPACT_ATOMS: atom_id res chain seq x y z
N MET A 1 4.34 -5.82 -26.05
CA MET A 1 3.15 -6.13 -25.23
C MET A 1 2.70 -4.82 -24.61
N HIS A 2 1.51 -4.29 -24.90
CA HIS A 2 1.02 -3.10 -24.21
C HIS A 2 0.33 -3.56 -22.93
N GLU A 3 0.91 -3.27 -21.77
CA GLU A 3 0.27 -3.51 -20.49
C GLU A 3 -1.00 -2.67 -20.41
N ARG A 4 -2.12 -3.33 -20.12
CA ARG A 4 -3.41 -2.64 -19.97
C ARG A 4 -3.34 -1.83 -18.68
N LYS A 5 -3.59 -0.52 -18.78
CA LYS A 5 -3.67 0.37 -17.61
C LYS A 5 -5.02 1.04 -17.52
N GLU A 6 -5.43 1.33 -16.30
CA GLU A 6 -6.58 2.18 -15.98
C GLU A 6 -6.12 3.43 -15.24
N THR A 7 -6.78 4.56 -15.50
CA THR A 7 -6.56 5.80 -14.74
C THR A 7 -7.49 5.80 -13.54
N LEU A 8 -6.94 6.06 -12.36
CA LEU A 8 -7.69 6.08 -11.12
C LEU A 8 -8.15 7.50 -10.80
N LYS A 9 -9.38 7.61 -10.27
CA LYS A 9 -9.89 8.85 -9.68
C LYS A 9 -9.44 8.90 -8.22
N VAL A 10 -8.81 10.00 -7.83
CA VAL A 10 -8.46 10.30 -6.43
C VAL A 10 -9.75 10.41 -5.61
N ALA A 11 -9.74 9.89 -4.38
CA ALA A 11 -10.85 10.04 -3.45
C ALA A 11 -11.05 11.51 -3.09
N LYS A 12 -12.30 11.97 -3.11
CA LYS A 12 -12.69 13.30 -2.66
C LYS A 12 -13.38 13.23 -1.30
N GLU A 13 -13.54 14.37 -0.64
CA GLU A 13 -14.22 14.47 0.65
C GLU A 13 -15.64 13.86 0.59
N GLU A 14 -16.38 14.08 -0.50
CA GLU A 14 -17.71 13.49 -0.69
C GLU A 14 -17.72 11.96 -0.87
N ASP A 15 -16.56 11.35 -1.13
CA ASP A 15 -16.41 9.90 -1.26
C ASP A 15 -16.11 9.22 0.09
N LEU A 16 -15.81 9.98 1.14
CA LEU A 16 -15.24 9.49 2.38
C LEU A 16 -16.24 9.52 3.54
N ILE A 17 -16.19 8.48 4.36
CA ILE A 17 -16.95 8.39 5.61
C ILE A 17 -15.98 8.15 6.77
N MET A 18 -15.70 9.21 7.52
CA MET A 18 -14.86 9.15 8.72
C MET A 18 -15.39 8.13 9.73
N GLU A 19 -14.47 7.48 10.44
CA GLU A 19 -14.69 6.41 11.42
C GLU A 19 -15.33 5.14 10.85
N LYS A 20 -15.51 5.04 9.52
CA LYS A 20 -16.12 3.87 8.86
C LYS A 20 -15.31 3.33 7.71
N ASP A 21 -14.71 4.21 6.90
CA ASP A 21 -13.98 3.78 5.73
C ASP A 21 -12.67 3.10 6.13
N ILE A 22 -12.46 1.92 5.54
CA ILE A 22 -11.22 1.19 5.65
C ILE A 22 -10.31 1.62 4.52
N VAL A 23 -9.05 1.87 4.85
CA VAL A 23 -7.99 2.14 3.88
C VAL A 23 -6.96 1.04 3.90
N THR A 24 -6.20 0.92 2.81
CA THR A 24 -5.09 -0.03 2.70
C THR A 24 -3.86 0.66 2.15
N LYS A 25 -2.70 0.14 2.52
CA LYS A 25 -1.43 0.48 1.89
C LYS A 25 -0.57 -0.77 1.75
N THR A 26 0.44 -0.68 0.88
CA THR A 26 1.54 -1.64 0.84
C THR A 26 2.84 -0.88 1.07
N GLY A 27 3.53 -1.18 2.18
CA GLY A 27 4.82 -0.60 2.51
C GLY A 27 5.90 -1.67 2.65
N ARG A 28 7.16 -1.23 2.65
CA ARG A 28 8.31 -2.15 2.75
C ARG A 28 8.40 -2.84 4.11
N THR A 29 8.06 -2.14 5.19
CA THR A 29 8.30 -2.61 6.56
C THR A 29 7.15 -3.48 7.06
N THR A 30 5.90 -3.06 6.92
CA THR A 30 4.75 -3.85 7.40
C THR A 30 4.00 -4.60 6.29
N GLY A 31 4.48 -4.52 5.05
CA GLY A 31 3.80 -5.14 3.92
C GLY A 31 2.44 -4.50 3.67
N LYS A 32 1.45 -5.33 3.34
CA LYS A 32 0.07 -4.90 3.12
C LYS A 32 -0.69 -4.84 4.44
N THR A 33 -1.23 -3.68 4.76
CA THR A 33 -1.97 -3.41 6.01
C THR A 33 -3.25 -2.65 5.73
N ASN A 34 -4.20 -2.73 6.67
CA ASN A 34 -5.44 -1.96 6.65
C ASN A 34 -5.51 -1.06 7.88
N GLY A 35 -6.25 0.04 7.76
CA GLY A 35 -6.47 1.01 8.85
C GLY A 35 -7.84 1.67 8.71
N CYS A 36 -8.30 2.31 9.77
CA CYS A 36 -9.55 3.07 9.77
C CYS A 36 -9.28 4.55 9.51
N LEU A 37 -10.00 5.16 8.56
CA LEU A 37 -9.93 6.60 8.32
C LEU A 37 -10.70 7.34 9.43
N MET A 38 -10.02 8.15 10.23
CA MET A 38 -10.62 8.79 11.41
C MET A 38 -10.87 10.30 11.25
N ASP A 39 -9.97 11.01 10.57
CA ASP A 39 -10.00 12.48 10.45
C ASP A 39 -9.30 12.89 9.15
N ASP A 40 -9.62 14.08 8.62
CA ASP A 40 -9.00 14.72 7.45
C ASP A 40 -8.37 16.09 7.76
N SER A 41 -8.45 16.53 9.02
CA SER A 41 -7.96 17.82 9.49
C SER A 41 -6.66 17.74 10.31
N LEU A 42 -6.04 16.55 10.37
CA LEU A 42 -4.85 16.30 11.18
C LEU A 42 -3.71 17.26 10.81
N THR A 43 -3.16 17.90 11.84
CA THR A 43 -1.95 18.72 11.71
C THR A 43 -0.75 17.97 12.27
N VAL A 44 0.29 17.83 11.45
CA VAL A 44 1.49 17.06 11.78
C VAL A 44 2.69 17.97 11.80
N LYS A 45 3.43 17.91 12.89
CA LYS A 45 4.72 18.59 13.03
C LYS A 45 5.84 17.55 12.90
N VAL A 46 6.76 17.77 11.96
CA VAL A 46 7.96 16.95 11.77
C VAL A 46 9.19 17.81 12.03
N ASP A 47 9.93 17.50 13.09
CA ASP A 47 11.15 18.23 13.42
C ASP A 47 12.26 17.94 12.39
N ARG A 48 12.99 18.99 11.98
CA ARG A 48 14.05 18.87 10.95
C ARG A 48 15.24 18.03 11.42
N SER A 49 15.53 18.10 12.71
CA SER A 49 16.44 17.21 13.44
C SER A 49 16.14 17.32 14.93
N PHE A 50 16.51 16.28 15.69
CA PHE A 50 16.29 16.21 17.14
C PHE A 50 16.93 17.36 17.93
N LEU A 51 17.94 18.02 17.37
CA LEU A 51 18.67 19.13 17.99
C LEU A 51 18.34 20.51 17.39
N SER A 52 17.47 20.56 16.37
CA SER A 52 17.13 21.81 15.70
C SER A 52 15.86 22.43 16.29
N ARG A 53 15.78 23.77 16.27
CA ARG A 53 14.53 24.51 16.57
C ARG A 53 13.56 24.60 15.38
N GLY A 54 13.89 23.97 14.25
CA GLY A 54 13.11 24.06 13.02
C GLY A 54 12.24 22.84 12.81
N TYR A 55 11.02 23.06 12.32
CA TYR A 55 10.07 22.00 11.99
C TYR A 55 9.36 22.29 10.67
N PHE A 56 8.84 21.23 10.06
CA PHE A 56 7.87 21.31 8.99
C PHE A 56 6.49 21.00 9.57
N ALA A 57 5.51 21.84 9.25
CA ALA A 57 4.12 21.60 9.60
C ALA A 57 3.33 21.23 8.34
N PHE A 58 2.58 20.14 8.44
CA PHE A 58 1.67 19.66 7.41
C PHE A 58 0.25 19.79 7.96
N PHE A 59 -0.61 20.46 7.21
CA PHE A 59 -2.01 20.71 7.59
C PHE A 59 -2.92 19.88 6.70
N ASN A 60 -4.14 19.61 7.17
CA ASN A 60 -5.17 18.89 6.42
C ASN A 60 -4.69 17.52 5.93
N CYS A 61 -4.06 16.77 6.84
CA CYS A 61 -3.68 15.39 6.60
C CYS A 61 -4.82 14.47 7.04
N TYR A 62 -4.92 13.30 6.42
CA TYR A 62 -5.75 12.25 6.93
C TYR A 62 -5.08 11.54 8.11
N ALA A 63 -5.86 11.21 9.13
CA ALA A 63 -5.47 10.37 10.25
C ALA A 63 -6.01 8.95 10.03
N ILE A 64 -5.10 7.98 9.98
CA ILE A 64 -5.46 6.56 9.88
C ILE A 64 -5.11 5.87 11.19
N GLU A 65 -6.09 5.27 11.85
CA GLU A 65 -5.91 4.49 13.06
C GLU A 65 -5.65 3.01 12.74
N ASP A 66 -4.80 2.39 13.56
CA ASP A 66 -4.59 0.94 13.54
C ASP A 66 -5.90 0.18 13.85
N ILE A 67 -6.16 -0.90 13.13
CA ILE A 67 -7.28 -1.80 13.49
C ILE A 67 -6.86 -2.65 14.70
N PRO A 68 -7.67 -2.73 15.77
CA PRO A 68 -7.36 -3.56 16.93
C PRO A 68 -7.09 -5.01 16.56
N ASP A 69 -6.12 -5.63 17.22
CA ASP A 69 -5.66 -7.01 17.02
C ASP A 69 -5.06 -7.32 15.62
N ASP A 70 -4.90 -6.32 14.74
CA ASP A 70 -4.14 -6.42 13.50
C ASP A 70 -2.69 -5.91 13.67
N GLN A 71 -1.84 -6.14 12.68
CA GLN A 71 -0.53 -5.52 12.64
C GLN A 71 -0.64 -3.99 12.43
N PRO A 72 0.29 -3.19 12.97
CA PRO A 72 0.24 -1.73 12.84
C PRO A 72 0.15 -1.30 11.39
N PHE A 73 -0.72 -0.34 11.10
CA PHE A 73 -0.92 0.19 9.76
C PHE A 73 0.40 0.69 9.20
N PHE A 74 1.22 1.39 9.99
CA PHE A 74 2.44 2.03 9.51
C PHE A 74 3.61 1.87 10.50
N ARG A 75 4.82 1.66 9.97
CA ARG A 75 6.06 1.76 10.74
C ARG A 75 7.14 2.52 9.99
N GLY A 76 8.20 2.89 10.72
CA GLY A 76 9.41 3.43 10.14
C GLY A 76 9.89 2.58 8.96
N GLY A 77 10.06 3.22 7.81
CA GLY A 77 10.41 2.56 6.55
C GLY A 77 9.23 2.30 5.60
N ASP A 78 7.98 2.57 6.01
CA ASP A 78 6.80 2.62 5.13
C ASP A 78 6.54 4.02 4.55
N SER A 79 7.26 5.06 5.01
CA SER A 79 7.12 6.43 4.50
C SER A 79 7.20 6.44 2.97
N GLY A 80 6.23 7.09 2.33
CA GLY A 80 6.10 7.11 0.87
C GLY A 80 5.11 6.08 0.31
N SER A 81 4.55 5.20 1.14
CA SER A 81 3.54 4.22 0.68
C SER A 81 2.26 4.92 0.24
N GLY A 82 1.74 4.53 -0.92
CA GLY A 82 0.43 4.97 -1.40
C GLY A 82 -0.69 4.33 -0.57
N VAL A 83 -1.65 5.15 -0.15
CA VAL A 83 -2.83 4.77 0.63
C VAL A 83 -4.06 4.84 -0.28
N TYR A 84 -4.91 3.82 -0.20
CA TYR A 84 -6.09 3.67 -1.04
C TYR A 84 -7.31 3.37 -0.17
N VAL A 85 -8.45 3.95 -0.52
CA VAL A 85 -9.75 3.57 0.05
C VAL A 85 -10.10 2.15 -0.40
N MET A 86 -10.68 1.37 0.51
CA MET A 86 -11.17 0.02 0.22
C MET A 86 -12.67 0.05 -0.08
N GLU A 87 -13.06 -0.43 -1.25
CA GLU A 87 -14.46 -0.65 -1.62
C GLU A 87 -14.64 -2.12 -2.01
N ASN A 88 -15.66 -2.79 -1.45
CA ASN A 88 -15.94 -4.21 -1.73
C ASN A 88 -14.71 -5.12 -1.57
N GLY A 89 -13.88 -4.86 -0.55
CA GLY A 89 -12.68 -5.62 -0.23
C GLY A 89 -11.50 -5.41 -1.19
N LYS A 90 -11.55 -4.39 -2.06
CA LYS A 90 -10.47 -4.09 -3.01
C LYS A 90 -10.05 -2.62 -2.92
N PRO A 91 -8.77 -2.29 -3.15
CA PRO A 91 -8.34 -0.91 -3.26
C PRO A 91 -9.05 -0.26 -4.46
N SER A 92 -9.77 0.84 -4.22
CA SER A 92 -10.53 1.55 -5.27
C SER A 92 -9.83 2.84 -5.66
N LYS A 93 -9.84 3.83 -4.76
CA LYS A 93 -9.45 5.21 -5.02
C LYS A 93 -8.17 5.55 -4.25
N PRO A 94 -7.16 6.16 -4.89
CA PRO A 94 -6.02 6.73 -4.18
C PRO A 94 -6.50 7.80 -3.21
N LEU A 95 -6.05 7.73 -1.96
CA LEU A 95 -6.34 8.70 -0.92
C LEU A 95 -5.14 9.63 -0.70
N GLY A 96 -3.95 9.05 -0.58
CA GLY A 96 -2.81 9.80 -0.10
C GLY A 96 -1.49 9.06 -0.06
N ILE A 97 -0.48 9.69 0.55
CA ILE A 97 0.83 9.09 0.81
C ILE A 97 1.09 9.11 2.32
N ALA A 98 1.33 7.94 2.90
CA ALA A 98 1.65 7.82 4.32
C ALA A 98 3.08 8.30 4.59
N PHE A 99 3.29 9.15 5.61
CA PHE A 99 4.60 9.76 5.84
C PHE A 99 5.04 9.86 7.30
N ALA A 100 4.12 9.91 8.27
CA ALA A 100 4.44 10.01 9.69
C ALA A 100 3.49 9.19 10.54
N TYR A 101 3.89 8.88 11.77
CA TYR A 101 3.13 8.09 12.73
C TYR A 101 3.38 8.56 14.16
N LEU A 102 2.32 8.66 14.95
CA LEU A 102 2.34 8.99 16.38
C LEU A 102 1.15 8.32 17.08
N ASP A 103 1.40 7.61 18.18
CA ASP A 103 0.37 7.04 19.07
C ASP A 103 -0.79 6.33 18.32
N SER A 104 -0.46 5.35 17.48
CA SER A 104 -1.41 4.57 16.65
C SER A 104 -2.14 5.33 15.55
N LEU A 105 -1.81 6.61 15.34
CA LEU A 105 -2.28 7.40 14.22
C LEU A 105 -1.18 7.57 13.18
N THR A 106 -1.50 7.18 11.95
CA THR A 106 -0.68 7.43 10.77
C THR A 106 -1.18 8.66 10.05
N ALA A 107 -0.28 9.59 9.78
CA ALA A 107 -0.55 10.73 8.93
C ALA A 107 -0.36 10.40 7.45
N VAL A 108 -1.38 10.76 6.68
CA VAL A 108 -1.44 10.54 5.23
C VAL A 108 -1.72 11.87 4.55
N CYS A 109 -0.83 12.32 3.66
CA CYS A 109 -1.06 13.58 2.94
C CYS A 109 -2.09 13.39 1.82
N ASN A 110 -2.93 14.40 1.58
CA ASN A 110 -3.90 14.38 0.49
C ASN A 110 -3.18 14.43 -0.87
N ILE A 111 -3.22 13.33 -1.63
CA ILE A 111 -2.55 13.25 -2.93
C ILE A 111 -3.28 14.04 -4.03
N GLY A 112 -4.57 14.33 -3.86
CA GLY A 112 -5.35 15.12 -4.82
C GLY A 112 -4.74 16.49 -5.07
N MET A 113 -4.29 17.17 -4.02
CA MET A 113 -3.61 18.46 -4.15
C MET A 113 -2.29 18.38 -4.94
N ILE A 114 -1.58 17.25 -4.84
CA ILE A 114 -0.33 17.01 -5.57
C ILE A 114 -0.64 16.75 -7.04
N VAL A 115 -1.61 15.88 -7.30
CA VAL A 115 -2.06 15.50 -8.64
C VAL A 115 -2.53 16.74 -9.42
N ASP A 116 -3.38 17.57 -8.80
CA ASP A 116 -3.93 18.75 -9.45
C ASP A 116 -2.87 19.82 -9.73
N LYS A 117 -1.94 20.06 -8.77
CA LYS A 117 -0.91 21.11 -8.92
C LYS A 117 0.20 20.73 -9.90
N LEU A 118 0.47 19.44 -10.05
CA LEU A 118 1.58 18.94 -10.87
C LEU A 118 1.11 18.35 -12.20
N ASP A 119 -0.20 18.39 -12.49
CA ASP A 119 -0.81 17.81 -13.70
C ASP A 119 -0.42 16.33 -13.88
N LEU A 120 -0.58 15.55 -12.81
CA LEU A 120 -0.24 14.13 -12.79
C LEU A 120 -1.47 13.24 -13.03
N GLN A 121 -1.21 11.99 -13.39
CA GLN A 121 -2.23 10.95 -13.44
C GLN A 121 -1.79 9.75 -12.61
N ILE A 122 -2.70 9.23 -11.80
CA ILE A 122 -2.49 7.97 -11.07
C ILE A 122 -3.04 6.84 -11.94
N VAL A 123 -2.21 5.84 -12.21
CA VAL A 123 -2.58 4.69 -13.05
C VAL A 123 -2.38 3.38 -12.30
N ARG A 124 -3.21 2.39 -12.62
CA ARG A 124 -3.03 0.99 -12.19
C ARG A 124 -2.80 0.13 -13.41
N TYR A 125 -1.73 -0.66 -13.39
CA TYR A 125 -1.48 -1.69 -14.39
C TYR A 125 -2.30 -2.93 -14.05
N LEU A 126 -3.04 -3.43 -15.03
CA LEU A 126 -3.80 -4.66 -14.93
C LEU A 126 -2.88 -5.78 -15.41
N GLU A 127 -2.52 -6.70 -14.52
CA GLU A 127 -1.77 -7.88 -14.91
C GLU A 127 -2.54 -8.63 -16.01
N ASN A 128 -1.83 -8.98 -17.09
CA ASN A 128 -2.39 -9.91 -18.07
C ASN A 128 -2.51 -11.28 -17.39
N LYS A 129 -3.72 -11.84 -17.33
CA LYS A 129 -3.95 -13.19 -16.79
C LYS A 129 -3.11 -14.28 -17.48
N ASP A 130 -2.53 -13.99 -18.65
CA ASP A 130 -1.69 -14.91 -19.40
C ASP A 130 -0.29 -15.09 -18.80
N SER A 131 0.26 -14.13 -18.05
CA SER A 131 1.58 -14.30 -17.42
C SER A 131 1.55 -15.21 -16.19
N LEU A 132 0.38 -15.45 -15.58
CA LEU A 132 0.23 -16.42 -14.49
C LEU A 132 0.30 -17.87 -14.99
N LYS A 133 -0.18 -18.15 -16.21
CA LYS A 133 -0.14 -19.50 -16.80
C LYS A 133 1.29 -19.96 -17.05
N THR A 134 2.17 -19.05 -17.46
CA THR A 134 3.57 -19.39 -17.77
C THR A 134 4.36 -19.76 -16.53
N PHE A 135 4.08 -19.15 -15.37
CA PHE A 135 4.74 -19.52 -14.10
C PHE A 135 4.26 -20.86 -13.55
N ASP A 136 2.97 -21.18 -13.69
CA ASP A 136 2.44 -22.48 -13.28
C ASP A 136 2.98 -23.61 -14.19
N GLU A 137 3.10 -23.37 -15.50
CA GLU A 137 3.71 -24.32 -16.45
C GLU A 137 5.20 -24.55 -16.19
N LEU A 138 5.95 -23.52 -15.79
CA LEU A 138 7.37 -23.63 -15.42
C LEU A 138 7.59 -24.40 -14.11
N LYS A 139 6.70 -24.28 -13.13
CA LYS A 139 6.77 -25.06 -11.88
C LYS A 139 6.50 -26.55 -12.11
N ILE A 140 5.58 -26.88 -13.01
CA ILE A 140 5.22 -28.27 -13.33
C ILE A 140 6.36 -29.01 -14.06
N SER A 141 7.22 -28.31 -14.80
CA SER A 141 8.38 -28.93 -15.47
C SER A 141 9.53 -29.25 -14.51
N ASP A 142 9.73 -28.47 -13.46
CA ASP A 142 10.83 -28.68 -12.52
C ASP A 142 10.55 -29.89 -11.59
N GLU A 143 9.30 -30.09 -11.15
CA GLU A 143 8.94 -31.22 -10.28
C GLU A 143 8.99 -32.60 -10.97
N LYS A 144 8.90 -32.66 -12.30
CA LYS A 144 8.97 -33.94 -13.04
C LYS A 144 10.38 -34.49 -13.25
N THR A 145 11.42 -33.72 -12.91
CA THR A 145 12.81 -34.12 -13.19
C THR A 145 13.50 -34.80 -12.00
N GLU A 146 12.95 -34.71 -10.78
CA GLU A 146 13.58 -35.28 -9.56
C GLU A 146 13.15 -36.71 -9.19
N GLU A 147 12.18 -37.32 -9.88
CA GLU A 147 11.65 -38.65 -9.49
C GLU A 147 12.35 -39.87 -10.13
N ASN A 148 13.42 -39.72 -10.91
CA ASN A 148 13.99 -40.83 -11.69
C ASN A 148 15.48 -41.14 -11.45
N SER A 149 15.94 -41.11 -10.20
CA SER A 149 17.24 -41.65 -9.81
C SER A 149 17.16 -42.44 -8.49
N GLN A 150 16.65 -43.67 -8.56
CA GLN A 150 16.96 -44.72 -7.58
C GLN A 150 17.63 -45.89 -8.33
N GLU A 151 18.94 -46.01 -8.19
CA GLU A 151 19.71 -47.18 -8.63
C GLU A 151 19.49 -48.36 -7.64
N PRO A 152 19.39 -49.60 -8.11
CA PRO A 152 19.33 -50.78 -7.24
C PRO A 152 20.73 -51.17 -6.76
N MET A 153 20.91 -51.32 -5.45
CA MET A 153 22.11 -51.96 -4.88
C MET A 153 21.97 -53.49 -4.96
N ASP A 154 22.90 -54.14 -5.65
CA ASP A 154 23.12 -55.59 -5.60
C ASP A 154 23.87 -55.96 -4.31
N GLU A 155 23.30 -56.89 -3.53
CA GLU A 155 23.98 -57.57 -2.42
C GLU A 155 24.83 -58.74 -2.94
N SER A 156 26.08 -58.82 -2.47
CA SER A 156 26.93 -60.01 -2.54
C SER A 156 27.63 -60.25 -1.21
#